data_AF-A0A1B6H4N1-F1
#
_entry.id   AF-A0A1B6H4N1-F1
#
_cell.length_a   1.000
_cell.length_b   1.000
_cell.length_c   1.000
_cell.angle_alpha   90.00
_cell.angle_beta   90.00
_cell.angle_gamma   90.00
#
_symmetry.space_group_name_H-M   'P 1'
#
loop_
_entity.id
_entity.type
_entity.pdbx_description
1 polymer ?
#
loop_
_entity_poly.entity_id
_entity_poly.type
_entity_poly.pdbx_seq_one_letter_code
_entity_poly.pdbx_strand_id
1 'polypeptide(L)'
;TLGKVQLPEIETPPEPLNGLLIGTDPDSNVFLKTIRTFNSCFQMTSFGATEIVRNTNANGQHYNSTFKIRGQVYHKMGSLLPMPNEPHKFLQIYFMGGEDSGGALANRVNARCDYNNLDSFYARRIVSELDALLNDLKCSV
;
A
#
# COMPACT_ATOMS: atom_id res chain seq x y z
N THR A 1 -38.71 -1.17 -17.17
CA THR A 1 -38.50 -0.19 -16.10
C THR A 1 -37.00 0.05 -15.99
N LEU A 2 -36.52 1.25 -16.33
CA LEU A 2 -35.10 1.60 -16.27
C LEU A 2 -34.65 1.52 -14.80
N GLY A 3 -33.77 0.57 -14.50
CA GLY A 3 -33.29 0.28 -13.15
C GLY A 3 -32.46 1.45 -12.61
N LYS A 4 -33.00 2.14 -11.61
CA LYS A 4 -32.23 3.13 -10.85
C LYS A 4 -31.33 2.37 -9.88
N VAL A 5 -30.02 2.52 -10.03
CA VAL A 5 -29.03 2.02 -9.08
C VAL A 5 -28.81 3.10 -8.03
N GLN A 6 -29.01 2.77 -6.76
CA GLN A 6 -28.62 3.63 -5.65
C GLN A 6 -27.19 3.26 -5.24
N LEU A 7 -26.27 4.21 -5.43
CA LEU A 7 -24.89 4.02 -4.99
C LEU A 7 -24.82 4.18 -3.46
N PRO A 8 -24.00 3.36 -2.78
CA PRO A 8 -23.72 3.59 -1.37
C PRO A 8 -23.05 4.95 -1.19
N GLU A 9 -23.26 5.56 -0.03
CA GLU A 9 -22.61 6.80 0.35
C GLU A 9 -21.09 6.59 0.40
N ILE A 10 -20.34 7.51 -0.19
CA ILE A 10 -18.89 7.47 -0.18
C ILE A 10 -18.45 7.96 1.19
N GLU A 11 -17.82 7.09 1.98
CA GLU A 11 -17.23 7.47 3.26
C GLU A 11 -16.12 8.50 3.04
N THR A 12 -16.08 9.52 3.91
CA THR A 12 -15.01 10.50 3.91
C THR A 12 -13.68 9.80 4.26
N PRO A 13 -12.62 9.97 3.45
CA PRO A 13 -11.32 9.39 3.76
C PRO A 13 -10.77 9.89 5.11
N PRO A 14 -9.94 9.09 5.80
CA PRO A 14 -9.25 9.57 7.01
C PRO A 14 -8.21 10.65 6.65
N GLU A 15 -7.87 11.51 7.61
CA GLU A 15 -6.76 12.44 7.46
C GLU A 15 -5.41 11.71 7.53
N PRO A 16 -4.37 12.18 6.79
CA PRO A 16 -4.32 13.39 5.97
C PRO A 16 -4.93 13.25 4.57
N LEU A 17 -5.39 12.05 4.18
CA LEU A 17 -5.78 11.76 2.79
C LEU A 17 -6.95 12.63 2.32
N ASN A 18 -7.91 12.92 3.20
CA ASN A 18 -9.02 13.81 2.89
C ASN A 18 -8.57 15.25 2.60
N GLY A 19 -7.74 15.85 3.46
CA GLY A 19 -7.18 17.20 3.21
C GLY A 19 -6.41 17.28 1.89
N LEU A 20 -5.60 16.26 1.59
CA LEU A 20 -4.84 16.18 0.33
C LEU A 20 -5.73 16.10 -0.92
N LEU A 21 -6.93 15.53 -0.81
CA LEU A 21 -7.88 15.39 -1.92
C LEU A 21 -8.77 16.62 -2.15
N ILE A 22 -9.00 17.43 -1.12
CA ILE A 22 -9.86 18.62 -1.20
C ILE A 22 -9.20 19.78 -1.96
N GLY A 23 -7.86 19.87 -1.95
CA GLY A 23 -7.13 20.82 -2.80
C GLY A 23 -7.02 22.25 -2.24
N THR A 24 -7.11 22.43 -0.92
CA THR A 24 -7.20 23.75 -0.28
C THR A 24 -5.88 24.34 0.22
N ASP A 25 -4.80 23.56 0.26
CA ASP A 25 -3.52 23.96 0.87
C ASP A 25 -2.30 23.61 -0.02
N PRO A 26 -1.10 24.11 0.28
CA PRO A 26 0.10 23.83 -0.52
C PRO A 26 0.44 22.34 -0.69
N ASP A 27 0.16 21.49 0.32
CA ASP A 27 0.45 20.06 0.28
C ASP A 27 -0.52 19.36 -0.65
N SER A 28 -1.80 19.70 -0.56
CA SER A 28 -2.82 19.22 -1.49
C SER A 28 -2.50 19.59 -2.94
N ASN A 29 -1.97 20.79 -3.19
CA ASN A 29 -1.56 21.22 -4.54
C ASN A 29 -0.37 20.39 -5.07
N VAL A 30 0.64 20.14 -4.24
CA VAL A 30 1.77 19.27 -4.60
C VAL A 30 1.29 17.84 -4.84
N PHE A 31 0.47 17.32 -3.93
CA PHE A 31 -0.10 15.99 -4.00
C PHE A 31 -0.91 15.76 -5.26
N LEU A 32 -1.90 16.61 -5.54
CA LEU A 32 -2.78 16.47 -6.70
C LEU A 32 -2.02 16.63 -8.02
N LYS A 33 -1.02 17.53 -8.08
CA LYS A 33 -0.19 17.74 -9.27
C LYS A 33 0.68 16.52 -9.61
N THR A 34 1.17 15.80 -8.60
CA THR A 34 2.06 14.63 -8.79
C THR A 34 1.49 13.34 -8.19
N ILE A 35 0.16 13.19 -8.18
CA ILE A 35 -0.54 12.09 -7.50
C ILE A 35 -0.10 10.71 -7.98
N ARG A 36 0.27 10.57 -9.26
CA ARG A 36 0.78 9.31 -9.80
C ARG A 36 2.09 8.89 -9.13
N THR A 37 2.99 9.84 -8.89
CA THR A 37 4.26 9.60 -8.21
C THR A 37 4.03 9.22 -6.75
N PHE A 38 3.09 9.89 -6.06
CA PHE A 38 2.70 9.48 -4.71
C PHE A 38 2.11 8.07 -4.69
N ASN A 39 1.21 7.74 -5.63
CA ASN A 39 0.69 6.38 -5.75
C ASN A 39 1.82 5.35 -6.00
N SER A 40 2.84 5.71 -6.78
CA SER A 40 4.04 4.88 -6.97
C SER A 40 4.86 4.70 -5.70
N CYS A 41 4.99 5.72 -4.84
CA CYS A 41 5.66 5.61 -3.54
C CYS A 41 5.02 4.55 -2.62
N PHE A 42 3.72 4.31 -2.79
CA PHE A 42 2.94 3.36 -2.00
C PHE A 42 2.42 2.18 -2.83
N GLN A 43 2.91 1.98 -4.06
CA GLN A 43 2.48 0.86 -4.88
C GLN A 43 2.92 -0.46 -4.23
N MET A 44 2.06 -1.47 -4.35
CA MET A 44 2.29 -2.79 -3.74
C MET A 44 2.01 -3.87 -4.76
N THR A 45 2.85 -4.90 -4.81
CA THR A 45 2.60 -6.10 -5.62
C THR A 45 2.33 -7.27 -4.67
N SER A 46 1.12 -7.80 -4.68
CA SER A 46 0.80 -9.06 -3.99
C SER A 46 1.07 -10.25 -4.91
N PHE A 47 1.44 -11.39 -4.31
CA PHE A 47 1.61 -12.65 -5.02
C PHE A 47 0.58 -13.66 -4.52
N GLY A 48 -0.15 -14.28 -5.45
CA GLY A 48 -0.94 -15.46 -5.15
C GLY A 48 -0.06 -16.72 -5.22
N ALA A 49 -0.20 -17.61 -4.24
CA ALA A 49 0.39 -18.95 -4.26
C ALA A 49 -0.73 -19.99 -4.13
N THR A 50 -0.71 -21.01 -4.98
CA THR A 50 -1.70 -22.11 -4.93
C THR A 50 -1.45 -23.06 -3.76
N GLU A 51 -0.20 -23.16 -3.31
CA GLU A 51 0.21 -24.04 -2.22
C GLU A 51 1.27 -23.34 -1.35
N ILE A 52 1.05 -23.32 -0.04
CA ILE A 52 2.03 -22.84 0.94
C ILE A 52 2.60 -24.08 1.64
N VAL A 53 3.79 -24.52 1.20
CA VAL A 53 4.48 -25.64 1.85
C VAL A 53 4.99 -25.18 3.21
N ARG A 54 4.48 -25.77 4.28
CA ARG A 54 5.03 -25.62 5.64
C ARG A 54 6.06 -26.72 5.83
N ASN A 55 7.35 -26.36 5.82
CA ASN A 55 8.42 -27.32 6.12
C ASN A 55 8.47 -27.54 7.64
N THR A 56 7.77 -28.56 8.10
CA THR A 56 7.92 -29.11 9.44
C THR A 56 8.87 -30.30 9.36
N ASN A 57 10.09 -30.19 9.90
CA ASN A 57 10.95 -31.37 10.03
C ASN A 57 10.35 -32.36 11.03
N ALA A 58 10.76 -33.63 10.96
CA ALA A 58 10.36 -34.71 11.88
C ALA A 58 10.60 -34.38 13.38
N ASN A 59 11.40 -33.35 13.65
CA ASN A 59 11.82 -32.90 14.97
C ASN A 59 10.98 -31.70 15.49
N GLY A 60 9.96 -31.26 14.74
CA GLY A 60 9.10 -30.12 15.09
C GLY A 60 9.70 -28.73 14.81
N GLN A 61 10.89 -28.63 14.22
CA GLN A 61 11.46 -27.36 13.81
C GLN A 61 10.80 -26.84 12.53
N HIS A 62 10.23 -25.64 12.62
CA HIS A 62 9.68 -24.89 11.49
C HIS A 62 10.81 -24.10 10.81
N TYR A 63 11.05 -24.35 9.52
CA TYR A 63 11.90 -23.48 8.71
C TYR A 63 11.03 -22.44 8.03
N ASN A 64 11.53 -21.21 7.94
CA ASN A 64 10.89 -20.15 7.15
C ASN A 64 10.96 -20.56 5.67
N SER A 65 9.80 -20.90 5.07
CA SER A 65 9.69 -21.18 3.64
C SER A 65 10.12 -19.93 2.85
N THR A 66 11.37 -19.93 2.39
CA THR A 66 11.93 -18.86 1.57
C THR A 66 11.68 -19.22 0.11
N PHE A 67 10.73 -18.53 -0.53
CA PHE A 67 10.61 -18.57 -1.97
C PHE A 67 11.50 -17.47 -2.57
N LYS A 68 12.29 -17.82 -3.59
CA LYS A 68 13.19 -16.89 -4.29
C LYS A 68 12.65 -16.63 -5.68
N ILE A 69 12.23 -15.39 -5.95
CA ILE A 69 11.82 -14.95 -7.28
C ILE A 69 13.07 -14.52 -8.05
N ARG A 70 13.23 -15.00 -9.29
CA ARG A 70 14.25 -14.55 -10.25
C ARG A 70 13.56 -13.89 -11.45
N GLY A 71 13.99 -12.70 -11.83
CA GLY A 71 13.42 -11.94 -12.96
C GLY A 71 12.62 -10.71 -12.53
N GLN A 72 11.99 -10.03 -13.49
CA GLN A 72 11.08 -8.92 -13.23
C GLN A 72 9.70 -9.43 -12.83
N VAL A 73 9.17 -8.84 -11.76
CA VAL A 73 7.80 -9.09 -11.30
C VAL A 73 6.85 -8.19 -12.09
N TYR A 74 5.83 -8.78 -12.68
CA TYR A 74 4.76 -8.04 -13.37
C TYR A 74 3.46 -8.17 -12.59
N HIS A 75 2.69 -7.09 -12.54
CA HIS A 75 1.34 -7.13 -12.00
C HIS A 75 0.42 -7.91 -12.95
N LYS A 76 -0.17 -9.00 -12.46
CA LYS A 76 -1.31 -9.65 -13.11
C LYS A 76 -2.58 -9.14 -12.45
N MET A 77 -3.08 -7.98 -12.88
CA MET A 77 -4.37 -7.48 -12.38
C MET A 77 -5.53 -8.33 -12.92
N GLY A 78 -6.35 -8.85 -12.02
CA GLY A 78 -7.69 -9.36 -12.35
C GLY A 78 -8.73 -8.24 -12.27
N SER A 79 -10.02 -8.60 -12.36
CA SER A 79 -11.11 -7.67 -12.07
C SER A 79 -10.97 -7.06 -10.67
N LEU A 80 -11.22 -5.75 -10.55
CA LEU A 80 -11.24 -5.01 -9.26
C LEU A 80 -12.26 -5.59 -8.27
N LEU A 81 -13.37 -6.13 -8.79
CA LEU A 81 -14.39 -6.80 -8.00
C LEU A 81 -14.27 -8.31 -8.20
N PRO A 82 -14.43 -9.12 -7.13
CA PRO A 82 -14.54 -10.56 -7.27
C PRO A 82 -15.80 -10.91 -8.10
N MET A 83 -15.78 -12.08 -8.73
CA MET A 83 -16.99 -12.65 -9.32
C MET A 83 -18.02 -12.93 -8.20
N PRO A 84 -19.33 -12.97 -8.51
CA PRO A 84 -20.33 -13.37 -7.53
C PRO A 84 -19.95 -14.69 -6.85
N ASN A 85 -19.99 -14.73 -5.52
CA ASN A 85 -19.59 -15.86 -4.67
C ASN A 85 -18.10 -16.22 -4.65
N GLU A 86 -17.21 -15.38 -5.18
CA GLU A 86 -15.77 -15.52 -4.96
C GLU A 86 -15.28 -14.60 -3.83
N PRO A 87 -14.30 -15.04 -3.02
CA PRO A 87 -13.65 -14.17 -2.05
C PRO A 87 -12.84 -13.08 -2.77
N HIS A 88 -12.68 -11.92 -2.13
CA HIS A 88 -11.76 -10.88 -2.61
C HIS A 88 -10.34 -11.45 -2.72
N LYS A 89 -9.74 -11.36 -3.92
CA LYS A 89 -8.43 -11.98 -4.22
C LYS A 89 -7.25 -11.00 -4.06
N PHE A 90 -7.53 -9.72 -3.87
CA PHE A 90 -6.51 -8.67 -3.84
C PHE A 90 -6.58 -7.89 -2.53
N LEU A 91 -5.61 -8.12 -1.65
CA LEU A 91 -5.36 -7.33 -0.44
C LEU A 91 -3.87 -6.90 -0.45
N GLN A 92 -3.64 -5.63 -0.10
CA GLN A 92 -2.33 -4.94 -0.07
C GLN A 92 -1.51 -5.32 1.17
N ILE A 93 -0.21 -5.66 1.04
CA ILE A 93 0.72 -5.70 2.20
C ILE A 93 2.11 -5.16 1.84
N TYR A 94 2.63 -4.33 2.74
CA TYR A 94 3.88 -3.55 2.70
C TYR A 94 5.04 -4.27 3.39
N PHE A 95 6.24 -4.24 2.81
CA PHE A 95 7.48 -4.48 3.55
C PHE A 95 8.53 -3.41 3.24
N MET A 96 8.76 -2.53 4.21
CA MET A 96 10.08 -1.96 4.47
C MET A 96 10.35 -2.19 5.95
N GLY A 97 11.15 -3.22 6.24
CA GLY A 97 11.39 -3.73 7.58
C GLY A 97 12.25 -2.80 8.45
N GLY A 98 12.04 -2.95 9.77
CA GLY A 98 12.78 -2.30 10.84
C GLY A 98 11.80 -1.83 11.93
N GLU A 99 12.09 -2.17 13.18
CA GLU A 99 11.37 -1.69 14.37
C GLU A 99 11.09 -0.19 14.27
N ASP A 100 9.92 0.26 14.72
CA ASP A 100 9.41 1.65 14.68
C ASP A 100 10.19 2.61 15.59
N SER A 101 11.51 2.59 15.46
CA SER A 101 12.41 3.66 15.88
C SER A 101 12.30 4.83 14.89
N GLY A 102 12.50 6.05 15.37
CA GLY A 102 12.50 7.24 14.51
C GLY A 102 13.48 7.15 13.33
N GLY A 103 14.55 6.36 13.46
CA GLY A 103 15.50 6.07 12.37
C GLY A 103 14.92 5.18 11.25
N ALA A 104 14.08 4.20 11.58
CA ALA A 104 13.45 3.35 10.58
C ALA A 104 12.45 4.14 9.72
N LEU A 105 11.62 4.99 10.33
CA LEU A 105 10.69 5.87 9.60
C LEU A 105 11.45 6.79 8.63
N ALA A 106 12.49 7.47 9.11
CA ALA A 106 13.30 8.36 8.27
C ALA A 106 13.88 7.62 7.06
N ASN A 107 14.41 6.42 7.27
CA ASN A 107 14.95 5.59 6.17
C ASN A 107 13.87 5.20 5.15
N ARG A 108 12.65 4.85 5.59
CA ARG A 108 11.53 4.51 4.70
C ARG A 108 11.08 5.70 3.88
N VAL A 109 10.91 6.86 4.51
CA VAL A 109 10.54 8.11 3.82
C VAL A 109 11.62 8.48 2.81
N ASN A 110 12.89 8.42 3.21
CA ASN A 110 14.02 8.70 2.32
C ASN A 110 14.01 7.76 1.11
N ALA A 111 13.96 6.45 1.32
CA ALA A 111 13.98 5.48 0.23
C ALA A 111 12.83 5.69 -0.78
N ARG A 112 11.61 5.95 -0.30
CA ARG A 112 10.46 6.23 -1.18
C ARG A 112 10.64 7.51 -1.97
N CYS A 113 11.10 8.57 -1.31
CA CYS A 113 11.29 9.87 -1.95
C CYS A 113 12.39 9.80 -3.00
N ASP A 114 13.54 9.22 -2.65
CA ASP A 114 14.72 9.16 -3.50
C ASP A 114 14.44 8.28 -4.75
N TYR A 115 13.74 7.14 -4.60
CA TYR A 115 13.35 6.31 -5.74
C TYR A 115 12.38 6.99 -6.71
N ASN A 116 11.51 7.87 -6.18
CA ASN A 116 10.47 8.54 -6.95
C ASN A 116 10.83 9.99 -7.33
N ASN A 117 12.08 10.41 -7.12
CA ASN A 117 12.57 11.77 -7.36
C ASN A 117 11.72 12.87 -6.67
N LEU A 118 11.35 12.65 -5.41
CA LEU A 118 10.57 13.58 -4.58
C LEU A 118 11.45 14.30 -3.55
N ASP A 119 12.12 15.37 -3.97
CA ASP A 119 13.09 16.08 -3.11
C ASP A 119 12.50 17.26 -2.31
N SER A 120 11.28 17.69 -2.63
CA SER A 120 10.68 18.86 -1.97
C SER A 120 10.30 18.57 -0.52
N PHE A 121 10.41 19.58 0.34
CA PHE A 121 9.95 19.53 1.74
C PHE A 121 8.50 19.04 1.86
N TYR A 122 7.61 19.60 1.03
CA TYR A 122 6.19 19.22 0.98
C TYR A 122 6.02 17.74 0.65
N ALA A 123 6.72 17.24 -0.38
CA ALA A 123 6.61 15.83 -0.76
C ALA A 123 7.11 14.88 0.34
N ARG A 124 8.23 15.20 1.00
CA ARG A 124 8.73 14.38 2.12
C ARG A 124 7.77 14.37 3.31
N ARG A 125 7.17 15.52 3.63
CA ARG A 125 6.12 15.62 4.66
C ARG A 125 4.91 14.75 4.32
N ILE A 126 4.37 14.89 3.12
CA ILE A 126 3.22 14.11 2.64
C ILE A 126 3.53 12.59 2.69
N VAL A 127 4.71 12.16 2.24
CA VAL A 127 5.12 10.75 2.30
C VAL A 127 5.22 10.25 3.75
N SER A 128 5.67 11.09 4.67
CA SER A 128 5.74 10.75 6.10
C SER A 128 4.36 10.59 6.72
N GLU A 129 3.44 11.51 6.47
CA GLU A 129 2.08 11.46 7.03
C GLU A 129 1.27 10.31 6.44
N LEU A 130 1.40 10.04 5.13
CA LEU A 130 0.80 8.88 4.49
C LEU A 130 1.42 7.56 4.98
N ASP A 131 2.72 7.51 5.32
CA ASP A 131 3.32 6.33 5.95
C ASP A 131 2.67 6.03 7.29
N ALA A 132 2.48 7.06 8.12
CA ALA A 132 1.84 6.94 9.43
C ALA A 132 0.40 6.42 9.29
N LEU A 133 -0.43 7.08 8.46
CA LEU A 133 -1.80 6.66 8.20
C LEU A 133 -1.88 5.20 7.73
N LEU A 134 -1.04 4.81 6.75
CA LEU A 134 -1.07 3.47 6.20
C LEU A 134 -0.50 2.41 7.13
N ASN A 135 0.33 2.79 8.11
CA ASN A 135 0.79 1.87 9.16
C ASN A 135 -0.29 1.68 10.24
N ASP A 136 -0.99 2.74 10.63
CA ASP A 136 -2.10 2.65 11.60
C ASP A 136 -3.24 1.78 11.08
N LEU A 137 -3.55 1.88 9.78
CA LEU A 137 -4.55 1.03 9.14
C LEU A 137 -4.16 -0.45 9.12
N LYS A 138 -2.87 -0.79 9.11
CA LYS A 138 -2.40 -2.20 9.20
C LYS A 138 -2.59 -2.79 10.58
N CYS A 139 -2.58 -1.98 11.64
CA CYS A 139 -2.82 -2.45 13.00
C CYS A 139 -4.31 -2.72 13.28
N SER A 140 -5.20 -2.42 12.33
CA SER A 140 -6.65 -2.53 12.48
C SER A 140 -7.27 -3.71 11.72
N VAL A 141 -6.47 -4.56 11.07
CA VAL A 141 -6.88 -5.77 10.30
C VAL A 141 -6.13 -6.98 10.82
#